data_AF-A0A7S2VTH6-F1
#
_entry.id   AF-A0A7S2VTH6-F1
#
_cell.length_a   1.000
_cell.length_b   1.000
_cell.length_c   1.000
_cell.angle_alpha   90.00
_cell.angle_beta   90.00
_cell.angle_gamma   90.00
#
_symmetry.space_group_name_H-M   'P 1'
#
loop_
_entity.id
_entity.type
_entity.pdbx_description
1 polymer ?
#
loop_
_entity_poly.entity_id
_entity_poly.type
_entity_poly.pdbx_seq_one_letter_code
_entity_poly.pdbx_strand_id
1 'polypeptide(L)'
;MSLLSTTTNATKCGNLCNFVDNFDTDTYDSLLSSSSSIKFQKWSQFYASISKKYKNEKLTDENYKNDKNSNVTENENNTNDVIIRPPVVSPESVQTICYTSGTTNDPKGVLVTHANFCAGVAGCIRGPFASVQLTINEDDCHISYLPLPHIFERVICYLVYSLGARIGLYSGDVNRLMRDIQLLQPTCFVSVPRLFNKVNHTLSLRLQEMSPFMRWVFQKGLESKLNKIHKTENPEHWLWDNVLFGRFRRLLGGKVRYCLTGGAPMDLEIQNKMKAFFSCHVLQGYGLTESLGATFVQLPGMVSGNVGCPVPCVEFRIESVPEMDYDAKDWTGELLIRGPSLTPGYFLAPDETKSAFGRDGWSAHL
;
A
#
# COMPACT_ATOMS: atom_id res chain seq x y z
N MET A 1 63.73 4.71 -26.49
CA MET A 1 63.48 6.13 -26.11
C MET A 1 62.10 6.50 -26.67
N SER A 2 61.06 6.50 -25.83
CA SER A 2 60.45 7.71 -25.22
C SER A 2 59.50 8.44 -26.19
N LEU A 3 58.28 8.90 -25.91
CA LEU A 3 57.30 8.85 -24.81
C LEU A 3 56.05 9.61 -25.35
N LEU A 4 54.85 9.21 -24.92
CA LEU A 4 53.65 10.01 -24.60
C LEU A 4 52.80 10.80 -25.65
N SER A 5 51.50 10.41 -25.63
CA SER A 5 50.27 11.22 -25.58
C SER A 5 49.88 12.07 -26.81
N THR A 6 48.66 11.95 -27.34
CA THR A 6 47.50 12.62 -26.75
C THR A 6 46.17 12.00 -27.18
N THR A 7 45.37 11.69 -26.15
CA THR A 7 43.92 11.47 -26.15
C THR A 7 43.16 12.77 -26.42
N THR A 8 42.15 12.78 -27.28
CA THR A 8 41.06 13.78 -27.24
C THR A 8 39.78 13.27 -27.91
N ASN A 9 38.66 13.49 -27.19
CA ASN A 9 37.29 13.68 -27.67
C ASN A 9 36.32 12.48 -27.76
N ALA A 10 36.17 11.72 -26.68
CA ALA A 10 34.97 10.90 -26.45
C ALA A 10 34.41 10.96 -25.01
N THR A 11 34.71 12.00 -24.23
CA THR A 11 34.43 12.05 -22.77
C THR A 11 33.44 13.14 -22.32
N LYS A 12 32.55 13.65 -23.18
CA LYS A 12 31.57 14.69 -22.79
C LYS A 12 30.08 14.31 -22.87
N CYS A 13 29.74 13.04 -23.14
CA CYS A 13 28.37 12.51 -22.96
C CYS A 13 28.23 11.49 -21.81
N GLY A 14 29.25 11.30 -20.97
CA GLY A 14 29.26 10.28 -19.91
C GLY A 14 28.59 10.66 -18.58
N ASN A 15 28.29 11.94 -18.35
CA ASN A 15 27.82 12.40 -17.02
C ASN A 15 26.31 12.27 -16.81
N LEU A 16 25.53 12.01 -17.86
CA LEU A 16 24.11 11.68 -17.71
C LEU A 16 23.93 10.18 -17.42
N CYS A 17 24.76 9.29 -17.96
CA CYS A 17 24.67 7.84 -17.70
C CYS A 17 25.05 7.52 -16.25
N ASN A 18 26.25 7.92 -15.81
CA ASN A 18 26.76 7.68 -14.45
C ASN A 18 25.91 8.28 -13.30
N PHE A 19 24.97 9.17 -13.62
CA PHE A 19 24.11 9.87 -12.67
C PHE A 19 23.04 8.95 -12.04
N VAL A 20 22.62 7.90 -12.73
CA VAL A 20 21.68 6.88 -12.20
C VAL A 20 22.37 5.54 -11.94
N ASP A 21 23.53 5.29 -12.55
CA ASP A 21 24.30 4.07 -12.30
C ASP A 21 24.84 4.00 -10.86
N ASN A 22 25.00 5.14 -10.18
CA ASN A 22 25.24 5.20 -8.72
C ASN A 22 23.99 4.97 -7.84
N PHE A 23 22.84 4.70 -8.47
CA PHE A 23 21.63 4.13 -7.87
C PHE A 23 21.45 2.69 -8.40
N ASP A 24 22.54 1.91 -8.40
CA ASP A 24 22.57 0.47 -8.68
C ASP A 24 21.68 0.06 -9.89
N THR A 25 21.75 0.79 -11.00
CA THR A 25 21.08 0.37 -12.25
C THR A 25 21.87 -0.70 -13.01
N ASP A 26 23.17 -0.82 -12.78
CA ASP A 26 23.99 -1.94 -13.26
C ASP A 26 23.58 -3.27 -12.60
N THR A 27 23.09 -3.24 -11.35
CA THR A 27 22.41 -4.41 -10.79
C THR A 27 21.04 -4.61 -11.42
N TYR A 28 20.28 -3.60 -11.80
CA TYR A 28 18.95 -3.81 -12.41
C TYR A 28 18.98 -4.71 -13.66
N ASP A 29 19.89 -4.47 -14.60
CA ASP A 29 20.00 -5.28 -15.82
C ASP A 29 20.55 -6.70 -15.53
N SER A 30 21.47 -6.85 -14.57
CA SER A 30 21.94 -8.17 -14.11
C SER A 30 20.89 -8.90 -13.26
N LEU A 31 20.02 -8.20 -12.54
CA LEU A 31 18.91 -8.75 -11.75
C LEU A 31 17.74 -9.20 -12.64
N LEU A 32 17.49 -8.51 -13.76
CA LEU A 32 16.54 -8.98 -14.78
C LEU A 32 16.95 -10.33 -15.37
N SER A 33 18.26 -10.57 -15.51
CA SER A 33 18.77 -11.86 -15.96
C SER A 33 18.51 -12.98 -14.95
N SER A 34 18.56 -12.68 -13.64
CA SER A 34 18.32 -13.66 -12.56
C SER A 34 16.84 -13.85 -12.19
N SER A 35 15.98 -12.83 -12.36
CA SER A 35 14.55 -12.91 -12.05
C SER A 35 13.76 -13.80 -13.01
N SER A 36 14.30 -14.06 -14.20
CA SER A 36 13.77 -15.03 -15.18
C SER A 36 13.64 -16.47 -14.63
N SER A 37 14.30 -16.77 -13.51
CA SER A 37 14.27 -18.07 -12.83
C SER A 37 13.13 -18.25 -11.80
N ILE A 38 12.39 -17.18 -11.46
CA ILE A 38 11.31 -17.25 -10.46
C ILE A 38 10.05 -17.83 -11.12
N LYS A 39 9.73 -19.08 -10.79
CA LYS A 39 8.49 -19.74 -11.24
C LYS A 39 7.32 -19.30 -10.36
N PHE A 40 6.37 -18.58 -10.95
CA PHE A 40 5.12 -18.20 -10.28
C PHE A 40 4.02 -19.21 -10.62
N GLN A 41 3.34 -19.74 -9.61
CA GLN A 41 2.16 -20.61 -9.80
C GLN A 41 0.89 -19.76 -9.72
N LYS A 42 -0.03 -19.91 -10.69
CA LYS A 42 -1.29 -19.16 -10.70
C LYS A 42 -2.20 -19.63 -9.56
N TRP A 43 -2.79 -18.68 -8.83
CA TRP A 43 -3.72 -18.98 -7.73
C TRP A 43 -4.91 -19.83 -8.19
N SER A 44 -5.45 -19.58 -9.37
CA SER A 44 -6.53 -20.39 -9.96
C SER A 44 -6.16 -21.87 -10.14
N GLN A 45 -4.90 -22.17 -10.48
CA GLN A 45 -4.40 -23.54 -10.60
C GLN A 45 -4.21 -24.20 -9.23
N PHE A 46 -3.76 -23.45 -8.23
CA PHE A 46 -3.65 -23.90 -6.84
C PHE A 46 -5.02 -24.12 -6.18
N TYR A 47 -5.98 -23.22 -6.39
CA TYR A 47 -7.34 -23.37 -5.88
C TYR A 47 -8.10 -24.52 -6.56
N ALA A 48 -7.91 -24.71 -7.86
CA ALA A 48 -8.48 -25.85 -8.58
C ALA A 48 -7.92 -27.18 -8.07
N SER A 49 -6.63 -27.26 -7.71
CA SER A 49 -6.04 -28.48 -7.16
C SER A 49 -6.55 -28.78 -5.75
N ILE A 50 -6.68 -27.76 -4.90
CA ILE A 50 -7.28 -27.87 -3.56
C ILE A 50 -8.76 -28.27 -3.64
N SER A 51 -9.59 -27.52 -4.37
CA SER A 51 -11.03 -27.79 -4.45
C SER A 51 -11.36 -29.17 -5.03
N LYS A 52 -10.53 -29.68 -5.96
CA LYS A 52 -10.66 -31.03 -6.50
C LYS A 52 -10.26 -32.12 -5.50
N LYS A 53 -9.30 -31.85 -4.61
CA LYS A 53 -8.93 -32.72 -3.48
C LYS A 53 -10.08 -32.85 -2.47
N TYR A 54 -10.81 -31.75 -2.22
CA TYR A 54 -11.82 -31.70 -1.14
C TYR A 54 -13.30 -31.86 -1.58
N LYS A 55 -13.60 -31.94 -2.89
CA LYS A 55 -14.97 -32.16 -3.40
C LYS A 55 -15.53 -33.57 -3.18
N ASN A 56 -14.70 -34.56 -2.86
CA ASN A 56 -15.08 -35.97 -2.80
C ASN A 56 -15.42 -36.50 -1.39
N GLU A 57 -15.28 -35.68 -0.33
CA GLU A 57 -15.72 -36.06 1.01
C GLU A 57 -17.15 -35.56 1.26
N LYS A 58 -18.13 -36.47 1.15
CA LYS A 58 -19.50 -36.19 1.61
C LYS A 58 -19.48 -36.08 3.15
N LEU A 59 -19.82 -34.90 3.65
CA LEU A 59 -20.01 -34.60 5.07
C LEU A 59 -21.23 -35.34 5.62
N THR A 60 -21.07 -36.09 6.72
CA THR A 60 -22.16 -36.57 7.58
C THR A 60 -21.92 -36.08 9.01
N ASP A 61 -22.98 -35.62 9.68
CA ASP A 61 -22.93 -34.95 11.00
C ASP A 61 -22.35 -35.81 12.14
N GLU A 62 -22.19 -37.11 11.93
CA GLU A 62 -21.59 -38.03 12.91
C GLU A 62 -20.09 -37.79 13.12
N ASN A 63 -19.37 -37.31 12.11
CA ASN A 63 -17.92 -37.07 12.21
C ASN A 63 -17.55 -35.90 13.14
N TYR A 64 -18.48 -34.99 13.42
CA TYR A 64 -18.23 -33.81 14.26
C TYR A 64 -18.27 -34.12 15.77
N LYS A 65 -18.92 -35.22 16.18
CA LYS A 65 -19.04 -35.58 17.61
C LYS A 65 -17.85 -36.37 18.15
N ASN A 66 -17.10 -37.09 17.29
CA ASN A 66 -15.99 -37.93 17.73
C ASN A 66 -14.67 -37.15 17.97
N ASP A 67 -14.52 -35.94 17.43
CA ASP A 67 -13.27 -35.15 17.54
C ASP A 67 -13.10 -34.41 18.87
N LYS A 68 -14.06 -34.50 19.80
CA LYS A 68 -13.92 -33.90 21.14
C LYS A 68 -13.04 -34.72 22.11
N ASN A 69 -12.62 -35.93 21.74
CA ASN A 69 -11.98 -36.88 22.67
C ASN A 69 -10.61 -37.43 22.22
N SER A 70 -9.96 -36.90 21.20
CA SER A 70 -8.62 -37.39 20.83
C SER A 70 -7.52 -36.72 21.67
N ASN A 71 -7.17 -37.35 22.79
CA ASN A 71 -5.85 -37.19 23.40
C ASN A 71 -4.80 -37.55 22.36
N VAL A 72 -3.99 -36.57 21.94
CA VAL A 72 -2.91 -36.78 20.98
C VAL A 72 -1.75 -37.49 21.69
N THR A 73 -1.65 -38.81 21.50
CA THR A 73 -0.39 -39.54 21.69
C THR A 73 0.40 -39.46 20.39
N GLU A 74 1.55 -38.79 20.43
CA GLU A 74 2.49 -38.68 19.31
C GLU A 74 3.08 -40.05 18.97
N ASN A 75 2.80 -40.54 17.75
CA ASN A 75 3.53 -41.62 17.12
C ASN A 75 4.15 -41.07 15.83
N GLU A 76 5.49 -41.03 15.78
CA GLU A 76 6.34 -40.35 14.79
C GLU A 76 6.31 -40.90 13.34
N ASN A 77 5.39 -41.80 12.98
CA ASN A 77 5.43 -42.47 11.66
C ASN A 77 4.15 -42.40 10.82
N ASN A 78 3.28 -41.40 11.04
CA ASN A 78 2.13 -41.18 10.16
C ASN A 78 2.21 -39.82 9.47
N THR A 79 2.51 -39.81 8.18
CA THR A 79 2.23 -38.69 7.27
C THR A 79 0.72 -38.57 7.03
N ASN A 80 -0.05 -38.47 8.10
CA ASN A 80 -1.43 -38.04 8.00
C ASN A 80 -1.35 -36.55 7.67
N ASP A 81 -1.68 -36.20 6.42
CA ASP A 81 -2.01 -34.84 6.03
C ASP A 81 -2.89 -34.25 7.14
N VAL A 82 -2.33 -33.37 7.98
CA VAL A 82 -3.11 -32.69 9.01
C VAL A 82 -4.10 -31.82 8.25
N ILE A 83 -5.34 -32.29 8.12
CA ILE A 83 -6.41 -31.54 7.49
C ILE A 83 -6.72 -30.40 8.46
N ILE A 84 -6.07 -29.25 8.25
CA ILE A 84 -6.42 -28.01 8.95
C ILE A 84 -7.79 -27.59 8.42
N ARG A 85 -8.85 -27.98 9.13
CA ARG A 85 -10.21 -27.51 8.86
C ARG A 85 -10.36 -26.12 9.49
N PRO A 86 -10.66 -25.07 8.72
CA PRO A 86 -10.90 -23.76 9.31
C PRO A 86 -12.10 -23.88 10.26
N PRO A 87 -12.05 -23.18 11.41
CA PRO A 87 -13.16 -23.20 12.36
C PRO A 87 -14.43 -22.65 11.70
N VAL A 88 -15.59 -23.18 12.11
CA VAL A 88 -16.88 -22.58 11.75
C VAL A 88 -16.99 -21.27 12.53
N VAL A 89 -16.97 -20.16 11.82
CA VAL A 89 -17.04 -18.80 12.39
C VAL A 89 -18.31 -18.10 11.93
N SER A 90 -18.90 -17.28 12.80
CA SER A 90 -19.96 -16.35 12.40
C SER A 90 -19.33 -15.05 11.85
N PRO A 91 -20.07 -14.26 11.04
CA PRO A 91 -19.58 -12.97 10.58
C PRO A 91 -19.16 -12.02 11.74
N GLU A 92 -19.83 -12.09 12.88
CA GLU A 92 -19.58 -11.26 14.07
C GLU A 92 -18.41 -11.77 14.91
N SER A 93 -17.89 -12.97 14.61
CA SER A 93 -16.74 -13.53 15.32
C SER A 93 -15.52 -12.64 15.12
N VAL A 94 -14.78 -12.40 16.20
CA VAL A 94 -13.54 -11.62 16.16
C VAL A 94 -12.49 -12.40 15.38
N GLN A 95 -12.01 -11.81 14.29
CA GLN A 95 -10.94 -12.34 13.46
C GLN A 95 -9.57 -11.97 14.04
N THR A 96 -9.40 -10.72 14.51
CA THR A 96 -8.13 -10.23 15.05
C THR A 96 -8.34 -9.05 15.97
N ILE A 97 -7.40 -8.84 16.88
CA ILE A 97 -7.28 -7.62 17.68
C ILE A 97 -6.13 -6.81 17.10
N CYS A 98 -6.33 -5.51 16.88
CA CYS A 98 -5.33 -4.60 16.34
C CYS A 98 -5.00 -3.54 17.39
N TYR A 99 -3.78 -3.57 17.93
CA TYR A 99 -3.39 -2.60 18.96
C TYR A 99 -2.98 -1.26 18.34
N THR A 100 -3.49 -0.17 18.91
CA THR A 100 -3.12 1.20 18.55
C THR A 100 -2.50 1.90 19.75
N SER A 101 -1.48 2.73 19.50
CA SER A 101 -0.97 3.68 20.47
C SER A 101 -1.94 4.86 20.51
N GLY A 102 -2.91 4.83 21.42
CA GLY A 102 -3.83 5.95 21.64
C GLY A 102 -3.10 7.18 22.24
N THR A 103 -3.84 8.25 22.45
CA THR A 103 -3.37 9.45 23.18
C THR A 103 -3.14 9.17 24.68
N THR A 104 -3.77 8.11 25.19
CA THR A 104 -3.51 7.53 26.51
C THR A 104 -2.27 6.64 26.45
N ASN A 105 -1.43 6.65 27.49
CA ASN A 105 -0.19 5.84 27.54
C ASN A 105 -0.41 4.33 27.34
N ASP A 106 -1.63 3.83 27.54
CA ASP A 106 -1.98 2.42 27.36
C ASP A 106 -2.50 2.12 25.94
N PRO A 107 -1.96 1.08 25.27
CA PRO A 107 -2.38 0.71 23.92
C PRO A 107 -3.78 0.08 23.93
N LYS A 108 -4.62 0.47 22.96
CA LYS A 108 -6.01 0.01 22.85
C LYS A 108 -6.12 -1.08 21.80
N GLY A 109 -6.74 -2.21 22.16
CA GLY A 109 -6.95 -3.33 21.24
C GLY A 109 -8.25 -3.15 20.45
N VAL A 110 -8.19 -2.66 19.22
CA VAL A 110 -9.36 -2.55 18.34
C VAL A 110 -9.81 -3.94 17.90
N LEU A 111 -11.08 -4.26 18.12
CA LEU A 111 -11.68 -5.52 17.67
C LEU A 111 -11.95 -5.49 16.17
N VAL A 112 -11.57 -6.53 15.45
CA VAL A 112 -11.84 -6.67 14.02
C VAL A 112 -12.56 -8.00 13.81
N THR A 113 -13.78 -7.94 13.27
CA THR A 113 -14.63 -9.11 13.00
C THR A 113 -14.50 -9.56 11.56
N HIS A 114 -14.96 -10.77 11.25
CA HIS A 114 -14.99 -11.20 9.84
C HIS A 114 -15.88 -10.30 8.97
N ALA A 115 -17.03 -9.87 9.49
CA ALA A 115 -17.98 -9.02 8.79
C ALA A 115 -17.39 -7.65 8.46
N ASN A 116 -16.77 -6.97 9.45
CA ASN A 116 -16.24 -5.63 9.22
C ASN A 116 -15.03 -5.65 8.27
N PHE A 117 -14.20 -6.69 8.37
CA PHE A 117 -13.08 -6.89 7.47
C PHE A 117 -13.56 -7.07 6.02
N CYS A 118 -14.49 -8.00 5.81
CA CYS A 118 -15.08 -8.25 4.50
C CYS A 118 -15.77 -7.01 3.93
N ALA A 119 -16.48 -6.24 4.75
CA ALA A 119 -17.14 -5.01 4.32
C ALA A 119 -16.13 -3.95 3.84
N GLY A 120 -15.05 -3.72 4.59
CA GLY A 120 -14.02 -2.75 4.21
C GLY A 120 -13.27 -3.15 2.94
N VAL A 121 -12.88 -4.43 2.80
CA VAL A 121 -12.23 -4.94 1.59
C VAL A 121 -13.17 -4.86 0.38
N ALA A 122 -14.41 -5.31 0.52
CA ALA A 122 -15.40 -5.23 -0.55
C ALA A 122 -15.71 -3.79 -0.97
N GLY A 123 -15.76 -2.87 0.00
CA GLY A 123 -15.91 -1.44 -0.24
C GLY A 123 -14.75 -0.89 -1.07
N CYS A 124 -13.51 -1.23 -0.72
CA CYS A 124 -12.33 -0.83 -1.49
C CYS A 124 -12.36 -1.38 -2.92
N ILE A 125 -12.67 -2.68 -3.09
CA ILE A 125 -12.75 -3.33 -4.41
C ILE A 125 -13.82 -2.69 -5.29
N ARG A 126 -15.02 -2.41 -4.75
CA ARG A 126 -16.13 -1.83 -5.51
C ARG A 126 -16.05 -0.32 -5.69
N GLY A 127 -15.25 0.36 -4.88
CA GLY A 127 -15.04 1.81 -4.92
C GLY A 127 -13.72 2.18 -5.59
N PRO A 128 -12.70 2.62 -4.84
CA PRO A 128 -11.46 3.15 -5.42
C PRO A 128 -10.78 2.21 -6.43
N PHE A 129 -10.74 0.92 -6.15
CA PHE A 129 -10.08 -0.07 -7.01
C PHE A 129 -10.97 -0.59 -8.14
N ALA A 130 -12.22 -0.14 -8.28
CA ALA A 130 -13.03 -0.37 -9.48
C ALA A 130 -12.67 0.60 -10.62
N SER A 131 -11.98 1.71 -10.32
CA SER A 131 -11.51 2.66 -11.34
C SER A 131 -10.47 2.00 -12.25
N VAL A 132 -10.62 2.16 -13.57
CA VAL A 132 -9.76 1.55 -14.60
C VAL A 132 -8.26 1.78 -14.34
N GLN A 133 -7.91 2.94 -13.80
CA GLN A 133 -6.51 3.31 -13.53
C GLN A 133 -5.95 2.67 -12.23
N LEU A 134 -6.82 2.22 -11.32
CA LEU A 134 -6.46 1.57 -10.06
C LEU A 134 -6.85 0.09 -9.98
N THR A 135 -7.53 -0.45 -10.99
CA THR A 135 -7.98 -1.84 -10.98
C THR A 135 -6.82 -2.79 -10.76
N ILE A 136 -6.95 -3.66 -9.77
CA ILE A 136 -6.03 -4.75 -9.47
C ILE A 136 -6.60 -6.04 -10.09
N ASN A 137 -5.74 -6.81 -10.75
CA ASN A 137 -6.06 -8.12 -11.34
C ASN A 137 -4.95 -9.15 -11.05
N GLU A 138 -5.10 -10.39 -11.54
CA GLU A 138 -4.17 -11.49 -11.28
C GLU A 138 -2.71 -11.23 -11.74
N ASP A 139 -2.51 -10.32 -12.69
CA ASP A 139 -1.18 -9.94 -13.18
C ASP A 139 -0.52 -8.84 -12.33
N ASP A 140 -1.24 -8.24 -11.38
CA ASP A 140 -0.68 -7.24 -10.48
C ASP A 140 0.18 -7.85 -9.38
N CYS A 141 1.09 -7.02 -8.86
CA CYS A 141 1.98 -7.38 -7.77
C CYS A 141 2.17 -6.20 -6.81
N HIS A 142 1.99 -6.46 -5.52
CA HIS A 142 2.28 -5.55 -4.39
C HIS A 142 3.49 -6.05 -3.62
N ILE A 143 4.26 -5.15 -3.02
CA ILE A 143 5.35 -5.50 -2.09
C ILE A 143 4.94 -5.20 -0.65
N SER A 144 4.78 -6.25 0.16
CA SER A 144 4.49 -6.12 1.58
C SER A 144 5.79 -5.90 2.36
N TYR A 145 6.05 -4.65 2.71
CA TYR A 145 7.17 -4.26 3.59
C TYR A 145 6.73 -3.47 4.83
N LEU A 146 5.49 -2.97 4.85
CA LEU A 146 4.94 -2.35 6.04
C LEU A 146 4.63 -3.42 7.10
N PRO A 147 4.62 -3.08 8.39
CA PRO A 147 4.34 -4.07 9.44
C PRO A 147 2.90 -4.62 9.33
N LEU A 148 2.76 -5.95 9.24
CA LEU A 148 1.46 -6.63 9.27
C LEU A 148 0.59 -6.38 10.52
N PRO A 149 1.14 -6.05 11.70
CA PRO A 149 0.32 -5.60 12.83
C PRO A 149 -0.45 -4.30 12.55
N HIS A 150 -0.01 -3.48 11.59
CA HIS A 150 -0.70 -2.25 11.23
C HIS A 150 -1.84 -2.55 10.25
N ILE A 151 -3.04 -2.03 10.53
CA ILE A 151 -4.26 -2.33 9.74
C ILE A 151 -4.09 -2.02 8.25
N PHE A 152 -3.34 -0.96 7.93
CA PHE A 152 -3.18 -0.48 6.56
C PHE A 152 -2.57 -1.55 5.64
N GLU A 153 -1.44 -2.16 6.03
CA GLU A 153 -0.82 -3.22 5.23
C GLU A 153 -1.71 -4.45 5.16
N ARG A 154 -2.37 -4.78 6.27
CA ARG A 154 -3.23 -5.97 6.36
C ARG A 154 -4.41 -5.86 5.40
N VAL A 155 -5.07 -4.72 5.34
CA VAL A 155 -6.20 -4.49 4.41
C VAL A 155 -5.73 -4.57 2.96
N ILE A 156 -4.56 -4.01 2.64
CA ILE A 156 -3.97 -4.12 1.30
C ILE A 156 -3.67 -5.58 0.94
N CYS A 157 -3.05 -6.34 1.85
CA CYS A 157 -2.78 -7.76 1.62
C CYS A 157 -4.08 -8.54 1.31
N TYR A 158 -5.13 -8.33 2.10
CA TYR A 158 -6.41 -9.00 1.88
C TYR A 158 -7.08 -8.56 0.58
N LEU A 159 -6.95 -7.29 0.20
CA LEU A 159 -7.46 -6.79 -1.07
C LEU A 159 -6.74 -7.45 -2.26
N VAL A 160 -5.40 -7.51 -2.21
CA VAL A 160 -4.57 -8.15 -3.24
C VAL A 160 -4.90 -9.65 -3.34
N TYR A 161 -5.02 -10.35 -2.20
CA TYR A 161 -5.44 -11.75 -2.18
C TYR A 161 -6.85 -11.98 -2.73
N SER A 162 -7.80 -11.11 -2.39
CA SER A 162 -9.20 -11.23 -2.83
C SER A 162 -9.37 -11.08 -4.34
N LEU A 163 -8.43 -10.39 -4.98
CA LEU A 163 -8.39 -10.16 -6.44
C LEU A 163 -7.45 -11.13 -7.18
N GLY A 164 -6.87 -12.11 -6.48
CA GLY A 164 -5.96 -13.10 -7.07
C GLY A 164 -4.60 -12.55 -7.50
N ALA A 165 -4.26 -11.33 -7.08
CA ALA A 165 -2.99 -10.67 -7.36
C ALA A 165 -1.86 -11.20 -6.45
N ARG A 166 -0.63 -10.77 -6.72
CA ARG A 166 0.57 -11.32 -6.07
C ARG A 166 1.12 -10.40 -4.99
N ILE A 167 1.59 -10.98 -3.89
CA ILE A 167 2.30 -10.24 -2.84
C ILE A 167 3.74 -10.75 -2.77
N GLY A 168 4.70 -9.85 -2.99
CA GLY A 168 6.10 -10.09 -2.68
C GLY A 168 6.41 -9.66 -1.25
N LEU A 169 7.04 -10.53 -0.48
CA LEU A 169 7.54 -10.19 0.85
C LEU A 169 8.94 -9.59 0.71
N TYR A 170 9.18 -8.44 1.35
CA TYR A 170 10.52 -7.87 1.40
C TYR A 170 11.47 -8.75 2.24
N SER A 171 12.77 -8.54 2.09
CA SER A 171 13.82 -9.33 2.74
C SER A 171 13.92 -9.21 4.27
N GLY A 172 13.05 -8.41 4.91
CA GLY A 172 13.09 -8.12 6.34
C GLY A 172 13.91 -6.87 6.71
N ASP A 173 14.81 -6.43 5.82
CA ASP A 173 15.65 -5.25 6.02
C ASP A 173 15.22 -4.07 5.13
N VAL A 174 14.76 -2.99 5.75
CA VAL A 174 14.32 -1.77 5.06
C VAL A 174 15.46 -1.13 4.25
N ASN A 175 16.72 -1.35 4.62
CA ASN A 175 17.85 -0.83 3.86
C ASN A 175 18.00 -1.50 2.48
N ARG A 176 17.49 -2.73 2.34
CA ARG A 176 17.48 -3.49 1.08
C ARG A 176 16.19 -3.32 0.28
N LEU A 177 15.22 -2.58 0.81
CA LEU A 177 13.89 -2.43 0.21
C LEU A 177 13.93 -1.98 -1.25
N MET A 178 14.79 -1.03 -1.62
CA MET A 178 14.88 -0.57 -3.02
C MET A 178 15.33 -1.69 -3.96
N ARG A 179 16.26 -2.54 -3.52
CA ARG A 179 16.71 -3.71 -4.28
C ARG A 179 15.59 -4.74 -4.41
N ASP A 180 14.86 -4.99 -3.32
CA ASP A 180 13.72 -5.91 -3.32
C ASP A 180 12.61 -5.44 -4.28
N ILE A 181 12.33 -4.14 -4.30
CA ILE A 181 11.37 -3.52 -5.23
C ILE A 181 11.83 -3.68 -6.68
N GLN A 182 13.11 -3.43 -6.97
CA GLN A 182 13.68 -3.58 -8.31
C GLN A 182 13.63 -5.02 -8.81
N LEU A 183 13.87 -5.98 -7.92
CA LEU A 183 13.77 -7.42 -8.21
C LEU A 183 12.34 -7.86 -8.48
N LEU A 184 11.41 -7.46 -7.62
CA LEU A 184 10.01 -7.86 -7.70
C LEU A 184 9.28 -7.19 -8.86
N GLN A 185 9.65 -5.96 -9.19
CA GLN A 185 8.97 -5.09 -10.15
C GLN A 185 7.46 -4.97 -9.89
N PRO A 186 7.06 -4.43 -8.73
CA PRO A 186 5.64 -4.32 -8.38
C PRO A 186 4.87 -3.43 -9.35
N THR A 187 3.57 -3.66 -9.46
CA THR A 187 2.66 -2.86 -10.30
C THR A 187 1.90 -1.81 -9.49
N CYS A 188 1.80 -1.99 -8.17
CA CYS A 188 1.30 -1.01 -7.23
C CYS A 188 2.24 -0.93 -6.03
N PHE A 189 2.39 0.27 -5.47
CA PHE A 189 3.30 0.49 -4.35
C PHE A 189 2.59 1.20 -3.20
N VAL A 190 2.37 0.50 -2.10
CA VAL A 190 1.78 1.09 -0.89
C VAL A 190 2.88 1.48 0.07
N SER A 191 2.83 2.71 0.59
CA SER A 191 3.87 3.27 1.45
C SER A 191 3.30 4.32 2.41
N VAL A 192 4.16 4.89 3.25
CA VAL A 192 3.84 5.97 4.19
C VAL A 192 4.55 7.26 3.81
N PRO A 193 4.03 8.44 4.20
CA PRO A 193 4.63 9.73 3.84
C PRO A 193 6.11 9.86 4.23
N ARG A 194 6.50 9.23 5.35
CA ARG A 194 7.88 9.22 5.83
C ARG A 194 8.88 8.70 4.78
N LEU A 195 8.54 7.66 4.02
CA LEU A 195 9.42 7.13 2.99
C LEU A 195 9.52 8.09 1.80
N PHE A 196 8.41 8.68 1.37
CA PHE A 196 8.40 9.69 0.30
C PHE A 196 9.19 10.95 0.68
N ASN A 197 9.07 11.40 1.94
CA ASN A 197 9.85 12.52 2.48
C ASN A 197 11.35 12.21 2.45
N LYS A 198 11.74 10.97 2.83
CA LYS A 198 13.12 10.50 2.75
C LYS A 198 13.63 10.52 1.30
N VAL A 199 12.85 10.00 0.36
CA VAL A 199 13.20 10.04 -1.07
C VAL A 199 13.39 11.48 -1.54
N ASN A 200 12.44 12.38 -1.25
CA ASN A 200 12.53 13.79 -1.62
C ASN A 200 13.79 14.47 -1.04
N HIS A 201 14.10 14.19 0.23
CA HIS A 201 15.30 14.71 0.88
C HIS A 201 16.58 14.19 0.22
N THR A 202 16.69 12.88 -0.01
CA THR A 202 17.84 12.27 -0.70
C THR A 202 18.03 12.82 -2.11
N LEU A 203 16.94 13.04 -2.85
CA LEU A 203 17.00 13.65 -4.18
C LEU A 203 17.45 15.11 -4.13
N SER A 204 16.98 15.87 -3.13
CA SER A 204 17.37 17.27 -2.94
C SER A 204 18.87 17.41 -2.66
N LEU A 205 19.44 16.53 -1.83
CA LEU A 205 20.88 16.48 -1.57
C LEU A 205 21.66 16.16 -2.85
N ARG A 206 21.25 15.12 -3.59
CA ARG A 206 21.92 14.74 -4.85
C ARG A 206 21.85 15.84 -5.90
N LEU A 207 20.78 16.63 -5.96
CA LEU A 207 20.69 17.80 -6.85
C LEU A 207 21.72 18.88 -6.55
N GLN A 208 22.14 19.02 -5.29
CA GLN A 208 23.18 19.95 -4.89
C GLN A 208 24.58 19.48 -5.31
N GLU A 209 24.77 18.18 -5.49
CA GLU A 209 26.04 17.58 -5.95
C GLU A 209 26.18 17.60 -7.48
N MET A 210 25.06 17.72 -8.22
CA MET A 210 25.07 17.78 -9.67
C MET A 210 25.72 19.05 -10.22
N SER A 211 26.30 18.95 -11.43
CA SER A 211 26.83 20.12 -12.15
C SER A 211 25.74 21.17 -12.40
N PRO A 212 26.08 22.47 -12.46
CA PRO A 212 25.08 23.54 -12.61
C PRO A 212 24.17 23.36 -13.83
N PHE A 213 24.73 22.89 -14.95
CA PHE A 213 23.96 22.58 -16.16
C PHE A 213 22.96 21.44 -15.90
N MET A 214 23.40 20.35 -15.27
CA MET A 214 22.53 19.21 -14.96
C MET A 214 21.41 19.57 -13.99
N ARG A 215 21.72 20.37 -12.97
CA ARG A 215 20.72 20.91 -12.04
C ARG A 215 19.68 21.76 -12.78
N TRP A 216 20.12 22.60 -13.71
CA TRP A 216 19.22 23.41 -14.54
C TRP A 216 18.30 22.54 -15.41
N VAL A 217 18.84 21.51 -16.08
CA VAL A 217 18.03 20.58 -16.89
C VAL A 217 17.00 19.87 -16.02
N PHE A 218 17.40 19.37 -14.85
CA PHE A 218 16.48 18.71 -13.91
C PHE A 218 15.38 19.65 -13.42
N GLN A 219 15.73 20.87 -13.01
CA GLN A 219 14.76 21.87 -12.55
C GLN A 219 13.76 22.21 -13.65
N LYS A 220 14.22 22.42 -14.89
CA LYS A 220 13.33 22.66 -16.03
C LYS A 220 12.39 21.47 -16.31
N GLY A 221 12.90 20.25 -16.19
CA GLY A 221 12.08 19.05 -16.32
C GLY A 221 11.03 18.94 -15.23
N LEU A 222 11.42 19.17 -13.97
CA LEU A 222 10.51 19.13 -12.85
C LEU A 222 9.43 20.22 -12.95
N GLU A 223 9.81 21.47 -13.24
CA GLU A 223 8.88 22.59 -13.47
C GLU A 223 7.87 22.26 -14.58
N SER A 224 8.34 21.72 -15.71
CA SER A 224 7.48 21.30 -16.82
C SER A 224 6.47 20.22 -16.41
N LYS A 225 6.92 19.21 -15.66
CA LYS A 225 6.04 18.14 -15.17
C LYS A 225 5.04 18.64 -14.13
N LEU A 226 5.48 19.45 -13.16
CA LEU A 226 4.60 20.05 -12.16
C LEU A 226 3.54 20.92 -12.82
N ASN A 227 3.92 21.79 -13.76
CA ASN A 227 2.97 22.62 -14.52
C ASN A 227 1.93 21.79 -15.27
N LYS A 228 2.32 20.63 -15.80
CA LYS A 228 1.37 19.70 -16.44
C LYS A 228 0.46 19.02 -15.42
N ILE A 229 1.01 18.54 -14.30
CA ILE A 229 0.24 17.91 -13.22
C ILE A 229 -0.80 18.88 -12.68
N HIS A 230 -0.42 20.13 -12.40
CA HIS A 230 -1.35 21.16 -11.93
C HIS A 230 -2.51 21.46 -12.90
N LYS A 231 -2.32 21.21 -14.21
CA LYS A 231 -3.35 21.47 -15.24
C LYS A 231 -4.19 20.25 -15.58
N THR A 232 -3.61 19.05 -15.49
CA THR A 232 -4.19 17.83 -16.09
C THR A 232 -4.25 16.64 -15.13
N GLU A 233 -3.62 16.74 -13.95
CA GLU A 233 -3.42 15.67 -12.97
C GLU A 233 -2.75 14.39 -13.52
N ASN A 234 -2.24 14.46 -14.76
CA ASN A 234 -1.51 13.37 -15.40
C ASN A 234 0.00 13.50 -15.11
N PRO A 235 0.62 12.50 -14.43
CA PRO A 235 2.03 12.52 -14.07
C PRO A 235 2.99 12.19 -15.23
N GLU A 236 2.49 11.66 -16.35
CA GLU A 236 3.31 11.25 -17.49
C GLU A 236 3.68 12.43 -18.38
N HIS A 237 4.88 12.40 -18.95
CA HIS A 237 5.38 13.42 -19.86
C HIS A 237 6.29 12.81 -20.95
N TRP A 238 5.85 12.85 -22.21
CA TRP A 238 6.53 12.23 -23.35
C TRP A 238 8.03 12.58 -23.48
N LEU A 239 8.41 13.84 -23.24
CA LEU A 239 9.81 14.27 -23.31
C LEU A 239 10.58 13.90 -22.03
N TRP A 240 10.18 14.49 -20.90
CA TRP A 240 10.96 14.41 -19.66
C TRP A 240 11.02 13.01 -19.05
N ASP A 241 10.04 12.15 -19.31
CA ASP A 241 10.07 10.76 -18.83
C ASP A 241 11.10 9.95 -19.61
N ASN A 242 11.21 10.19 -20.92
CA ASN A 242 12.21 9.51 -21.74
C ASN A 242 13.63 10.02 -21.47
N VAL A 243 13.78 11.31 -21.16
CA VAL A 243 15.11 11.93 -20.96
C VAL A 243 15.64 11.74 -19.54
N LEU A 244 14.80 11.94 -18.51
CA LEU A 244 15.22 11.97 -17.10
C LEU A 244 14.38 11.04 -16.20
N PHE A 245 13.05 11.19 -16.20
CA PHE A 245 12.22 10.64 -15.13
C PHE A 245 11.92 9.14 -15.22
N GLY A 246 12.08 8.53 -16.40
CA GLY A 246 11.97 7.08 -16.59
C GLY A 246 13.01 6.31 -15.77
N ARG A 247 14.10 6.97 -15.36
CA ARG A 247 15.09 6.40 -14.46
C ARG A 247 14.61 6.32 -13.01
N PHE A 248 13.92 7.35 -12.53
CA PHE A 248 13.29 7.34 -11.20
C PHE A 248 12.15 6.32 -11.15
N ARG A 249 11.39 6.16 -12.25
CA ARG A 249 10.40 5.08 -12.38
C ARG A 249 11.01 3.70 -12.21
N ARG A 250 12.24 3.47 -12.69
CA ARG A 250 12.97 2.19 -12.50
C ARG A 250 13.40 1.93 -11.06
N LEU A 251 13.53 2.96 -10.21
CA LEU A 251 13.79 2.76 -8.77
C LEU A 251 12.64 1.99 -8.10
N LEU A 252 11.41 2.16 -8.60
CA LEU A 252 10.25 1.39 -8.18
C LEU A 252 10.02 0.12 -9.04
N GLY A 253 11.05 -0.35 -9.74
CA GLY A 253 10.97 -1.54 -10.59
C GLY A 253 10.29 -1.34 -11.95
N GLY A 254 9.94 -0.10 -12.31
CA GLY A 254 9.52 0.27 -13.67
C GLY A 254 8.04 0.00 -14.01
N LYS A 255 7.37 -0.91 -13.30
CA LYS A 255 6.00 -1.35 -13.58
C LYS A 255 4.92 -0.70 -12.72
N VAL A 256 5.30 0.10 -11.72
CA VAL A 256 4.33 0.76 -10.83
C VAL A 256 3.43 1.73 -11.60
N ARG A 257 2.12 1.52 -11.48
CA ARG A 257 1.05 2.37 -12.07
C ARG A 257 0.58 3.45 -11.10
N TYR A 258 0.57 3.13 -9.81
CA TYR A 258 0.22 4.07 -8.76
C TYR A 258 0.89 3.73 -7.44
N CYS A 259 1.11 4.77 -6.64
CA CYS A 259 1.50 4.69 -5.26
C CYS A 259 0.31 5.10 -4.38
N LEU A 260 0.04 4.34 -3.32
CA LEU A 260 -0.94 4.70 -2.30
C LEU A 260 -0.21 5.03 -1.01
N THR A 261 -0.54 6.17 -0.41
CA THR A 261 0.00 6.60 0.89
C THR A 261 -1.09 6.80 1.91
N GLY A 262 -0.80 6.47 3.17
CA GLY A 262 -1.72 6.65 4.28
C GLY A 262 -1.02 6.61 5.63
N GLY A 263 -1.80 6.68 6.71
CA GLY A 263 -1.32 6.63 8.09
C GLY A 263 -0.76 7.94 8.64
N ALA A 264 -0.49 8.93 7.79
CA ALA A 264 -0.11 10.29 8.18
C ALA A 264 -0.43 11.26 7.03
N PRO A 265 -0.59 12.57 7.31
CA PRO A 265 -0.75 13.57 6.26
C PRO A 265 0.50 13.67 5.39
N MET A 266 0.29 13.89 4.09
CA MET A 266 1.38 14.19 3.14
C MET A 266 1.17 15.57 2.53
N ASP A 267 2.25 16.36 2.52
CA ASP A 267 2.25 17.70 1.96
C ASP A 267 1.96 17.70 0.44
N LEU A 268 1.22 18.73 0.00
CA LEU A 268 0.81 18.93 -1.40
C LEU A 268 2.00 18.96 -2.36
N GLU A 269 3.05 19.70 -2.01
CA GLU A 269 4.24 19.88 -2.83
C GLU A 269 4.99 18.56 -2.96
N ILE A 270 5.13 17.83 -1.85
CA ILE A 270 5.77 16.51 -1.84
C ILE A 270 4.97 15.52 -2.67
N GLN A 271 3.64 15.50 -2.56
CA GLN A 271 2.77 14.66 -3.39
C GLN A 271 3.01 14.90 -4.89
N ASN A 272 3.00 16.16 -5.31
CA ASN A 272 3.19 16.53 -6.71
C ASN A 272 4.62 16.22 -7.21
N LYS A 273 5.64 16.41 -6.37
CA LYS A 273 7.02 16.00 -6.68
C LYS A 273 7.13 14.49 -6.85
N MET A 274 6.49 13.69 -6.00
CA MET A 274 6.51 12.23 -6.13
C MET A 274 5.78 11.77 -7.40
N LYS A 275 4.62 12.37 -7.73
CA LYS A 275 3.92 12.16 -9.01
C LYS A 275 4.88 12.42 -10.19
N ALA A 276 5.59 13.55 -10.16
CA ALA A 276 6.54 13.91 -11.20
C ALA A 276 7.76 12.97 -11.27
N PHE A 277 8.33 12.56 -10.14
CA PHE A 277 9.51 11.70 -10.10
C PHE A 277 9.21 10.30 -10.61
N PHE A 278 8.18 9.66 -10.08
CA PHE A 278 7.87 8.27 -10.45
C PHE A 278 7.09 8.16 -11.75
N SER A 279 6.55 9.28 -12.27
CA SER A 279 5.72 9.30 -13.47
C SER A 279 4.50 8.38 -13.33
N CYS A 280 3.95 8.31 -12.12
CA CYS A 280 2.79 7.49 -11.77
C CYS A 280 1.89 8.27 -10.82
N HIS A 281 0.65 7.82 -10.63
CA HIS A 281 -0.24 8.47 -9.67
C HIS A 281 0.28 8.25 -8.25
N VAL A 282 0.20 9.28 -7.39
CA VAL A 282 0.48 9.16 -5.95
C VAL A 282 -0.76 9.66 -5.23
N LEU A 283 -1.42 8.75 -4.53
CA LEU A 283 -2.75 8.92 -3.98
C LEU A 283 -2.69 8.87 -2.46
N GLN A 284 -3.41 9.78 -1.80
CA GLN A 284 -3.59 9.74 -0.35
C GLN A 284 -4.85 8.94 0.01
N GLY A 285 -4.77 8.21 1.10
CA GLY A 285 -5.92 7.60 1.76
C GLY A 285 -5.95 8.00 3.23
N TYR A 286 -7.14 8.32 3.72
CA TYR A 286 -7.42 8.54 5.14
C TYR A 286 -8.13 7.33 5.72
N GLY A 287 -7.75 6.99 6.93
CA GLY A 287 -8.21 5.78 7.58
C GLY A 287 -7.63 5.59 8.97
N LEU A 288 -8.40 4.91 9.81
CA LEU A 288 -8.04 4.60 11.19
C LEU A 288 -8.08 3.08 11.40
N THR A 289 -7.60 2.61 12.54
CA THR A 289 -7.72 1.18 12.86
C THR A 289 -9.16 0.80 13.13
N GLU A 290 -9.90 1.71 13.75
CA GLU A 290 -11.31 1.67 14.11
C GLU A 290 -12.22 1.62 12.87
N SER A 291 -11.77 2.12 11.73
CA SER A 291 -12.51 2.13 10.45
C SER A 291 -12.05 1.05 9.47
N LEU A 292 -11.18 0.13 9.93
CA LEU A 292 -10.51 -0.89 9.11
C LEU A 292 -9.64 -0.29 7.98
N GLY A 293 -8.83 0.71 8.31
CA GLY A 293 -8.00 1.39 7.34
C GLY A 293 -8.84 2.29 6.45
N ALA A 294 -8.90 2.02 5.16
CA ALA A 294 -9.37 2.96 4.13
C ALA A 294 -10.83 3.43 4.33
N THR A 295 -10.98 4.70 4.70
CA THR A 295 -12.26 5.41 4.84
C THR A 295 -12.48 6.36 3.66
N PHE A 296 -11.45 7.12 3.29
CA PHE A 296 -11.42 7.97 2.10
C PHE A 296 -10.18 7.64 1.28
N VAL A 297 -10.31 7.63 -0.03
CA VAL A 297 -9.19 7.35 -0.95
C VAL A 297 -9.25 8.29 -2.14
N GLN A 298 -8.12 8.91 -2.47
CA GLN A 298 -7.98 9.71 -3.69
C GLN A 298 -8.03 8.83 -4.93
N LEU A 299 -8.71 9.34 -5.96
CA LEU A 299 -8.76 8.73 -7.28
C LEU A 299 -7.81 9.45 -8.26
N PRO A 300 -7.30 8.76 -9.29
CA PRO A 300 -6.59 9.40 -10.39
C PRO A 300 -7.41 10.53 -11.00
N GLY A 301 -6.77 11.66 -11.28
CA GLY A 301 -7.43 12.87 -11.78
C GLY A 301 -7.90 13.84 -10.69
N MET A 302 -7.85 13.45 -9.41
CA MET A 302 -8.10 14.38 -8.30
C MET A 302 -6.86 15.23 -8.01
N VAL A 303 -7.12 16.49 -7.63
CA VAL A 303 -6.09 17.43 -7.17
C VAL A 303 -5.41 16.87 -5.92
N SER A 304 -4.11 17.06 -5.81
CA SER A 304 -3.33 16.71 -4.62
C SER A 304 -3.76 17.52 -3.38
N GLY A 305 -3.40 17.06 -2.17
CA GLY A 305 -3.66 17.78 -0.92
C GLY A 305 -5.05 17.56 -0.29
N ASN A 306 -5.80 16.54 -0.73
CA ASN A 306 -7.00 16.04 -0.06
C ASN A 306 -6.90 14.52 0.12
N VAL A 307 -7.86 13.92 0.82
CA VAL A 307 -7.89 12.48 1.10
C VAL A 307 -8.84 11.70 0.18
N GLY A 308 -9.50 12.40 -0.75
CA GLY A 308 -10.33 11.79 -1.78
C GLY A 308 -11.79 11.58 -1.36
N CYS A 309 -12.42 10.59 -1.99
CA CYS A 309 -13.84 10.28 -1.81
C CYS A 309 -14.03 9.17 -0.77
N PRO A 310 -15.18 9.14 -0.07
CA PRO A 310 -15.48 8.06 0.86
C PRO A 310 -15.56 6.72 0.12
N VAL A 311 -15.09 5.66 0.78
CA VAL A 311 -15.27 4.29 0.31
C VAL A 311 -16.76 3.93 0.38
N PRO A 312 -17.34 3.20 -0.58
CA PRO A 312 -18.79 2.94 -0.65
C PRO A 312 -19.44 2.28 0.58
N CYS A 313 -18.65 1.70 1.49
CA CYS A 313 -19.14 1.13 2.74
C CYS A 313 -19.12 2.12 3.92
N VAL A 314 -18.86 3.41 3.65
CA VAL A 314 -18.75 4.45 4.68
C VAL A 314 -19.68 5.61 4.36
N GLU A 315 -20.42 6.01 5.38
CA GLU A 315 -21.14 7.27 5.47
C GLU A 315 -20.33 8.23 6.36
N PHE A 316 -20.38 9.52 6.05
CA PHE A 316 -19.70 10.53 6.84
C PHE A 316 -20.58 11.77 7.05
N ARG A 317 -20.33 12.49 8.14
CA ARG A 317 -20.86 13.83 8.39
C ARG A 317 -19.81 14.66 9.13
N ILE A 318 -20.03 15.97 9.18
CA ILE A 318 -19.19 16.90 9.92
C ILE A 318 -20.02 17.47 11.08
N GLU A 319 -19.45 17.50 12.28
CA GLU A 319 -20.05 18.11 13.47
C GLU A 319 -19.24 19.33 13.90
N SER A 320 -19.91 20.43 14.22
CA SER A 320 -19.25 21.66 14.65
C SER A 320 -18.51 21.44 15.97
N VAL A 321 -17.33 22.05 16.11
CA VAL A 321 -16.55 22.06 17.35
C VAL A 321 -16.31 23.52 17.75
N PRO A 322 -17.25 24.14 18.49
CA PRO A 322 -17.19 25.55 18.83
C PRO A 322 -15.92 25.94 19.59
N GLU A 323 -15.34 25.03 20.38
CA GLU A 323 -14.12 25.27 21.14
C GLU A 323 -12.88 25.47 20.25
N MET A 324 -12.92 24.96 19.01
CA MET A 324 -11.85 25.10 18.01
C MET A 324 -12.24 26.03 16.85
N ASP A 325 -13.34 26.79 16.99
CA ASP A 325 -13.87 27.69 15.95
C ASP A 325 -14.16 26.96 14.62
N TYR A 326 -14.67 25.71 14.71
CA TYR A 326 -15.11 24.94 13.55
C TYR A 326 -16.63 24.90 13.47
N ASP A 327 -17.19 25.32 12.32
CA ASP A 327 -18.62 25.25 12.02
C ASP A 327 -18.89 24.31 10.85
N ALA A 328 -19.72 23.29 11.08
CA ALA A 328 -20.16 22.33 10.08
C ALA A 328 -20.89 23.00 8.91
N LYS A 329 -21.48 24.19 9.10
CA LYS A 329 -22.06 25.00 8.01
C LYS A 329 -21.02 25.42 6.98
N ASP A 330 -19.77 25.59 7.41
CA ASP A 330 -18.63 25.93 6.56
C ASP A 330 -17.85 24.68 6.11
N TRP A 331 -18.42 23.48 6.31
CA TRP A 331 -17.75 22.19 6.06
C TRP A 331 -16.46 22.01 6.87
N THR A 332 -16.42 22.59 8.07
CA THR A 332 -15.31 22.45 9.03
C THR A 332 -15.83 21.87 10.35
N GLY A 333 -15.08 20.98 10.98
CA GLY A 333 -15.54 20.31 12.19
C GLY A 333 -14.92 18.95 12.38
N GLU A 334 -15.43 18.22 13.37
CA GLU A 334 -15.06 16.84 13.62
C GLU A 334 -15.68 15.93 12.56
N LEU A 335 -14.88 14.97 12.06
CA LEU A 335 -15.33 14.01 11.07
C LEU A 335 -15.96 12.81 11.77
N LEU A 336 -17.28 12.63 11.61
CA LEU A 336 -17.98 11.45 12.10
C LEU A 336 -18.22 10.49 10.95
N ILE A 337 -17.96 9.21 11.19
CA ILE A 337 -18.21 8.17 10.19
C ILE A 337 -19.08 7.05 10.74
N ARG A 338 -19.76 6.36 9.82
CA ARG A 338 -20.59 5.20 10.12
C ARG A 338 -20.51 4.22 8.97
N GLY A 339 -20.58 2.92 9.26
CA GLY A 339 -20.62 1.91 8.22
C GLY A 339 -20.26 0.52 8.72
N PRO A 340 -20.52 -0.52 7.91
CA PRO A 340 -20.21 -1.90 8.27
C PRO A 340 -18.71 -2.20 8.42
N SER A 341 -17.80 -1.33 7.95
CA SER A 341 -16.35 -1.51 8.12
C SER A 341 -15.84 -1.07 9.50
N LEU A 342 -16.65 -0.42 10.32
CA LEU A 342 -16.22 0.06 11.64
C LEU A 342 -16.04 -1.10 12.63
N THR A 343 -15.17 -0.90 13.60
CA THR A 343 -14.98 -1.80 14.74
C THR A 343 -16.26 -1.91 15.57
N PRO A 344 -16.58 -3.08 16.16
CA PRO A 344 -17.61 -3.17 17.19
C PRO A 344 -17.16 -2.60 18.55
N GLY A 345 -15.88 -2.28 18.72
CA GLY A 345 -15.35 -1.72 19.97
C GLY A 345 -13.90 -2.08 20.27
N TYR A 346 -13.51 -1.87 21.52
CA TYR A 346 -12.18 -2.15 22.05
C TYR A 346 -12.21 -3.39 22.96
N PHE A 347 -11.15 -4.18 22.89
CA PHE A 347 -10.95 -5.39 23.68
C PHE A 347 -10.86 -5.05 25.17
N LEU A 348 -11.76 -5.62 25.97
CA LEU A 348 -11.85 -5.43 27.43
C LEU A 348 -11.99 -3.96 27.88
N ALA A 349 -12.48 -3.07 27.00
CA ALA A 349 -12.65 -1.65 27.29
C ALA A 349 -14.07 -1.15 26.92
N PRO A 350 -15.10 -1.54 27.70
CA PRO A 350 -16.50 -1.21 27.40
C PRO A 350 -16.81 0.28 27.53
N ASP A 351 -16.18 1.00 28.46
CA ASP A 351 -16.44 2.43 28.66
C ASP A 351 -15.84 3.26 27.52
N GLU A 352 -14.63 2.91 27.08
CA GLU A 352 -14.01 3.54 25.90
C GLU A 352 -14.76 3.23 24.61
N THR A 353 -15.31 2.02 24.51
CA THR A 353 -16.19 1.64 23.39
C THR A 353 -17.43 2.53 23.38
N LYS A 354 -18.10 2.70 24.52
CA LYS A 354 -19.27 3.60 24.62
C LYS A 354 -18.94 5.05 24.34
N SER A 355 -17.74 5.54 24.67
CA SER A 355 -17.35 6.91 24.36
C SER A 355 -17.02 7.12 22.88
N ALA A 356 -16.48 6.09 22.21
CA ALA A 356 -16.09 6.20 20.79
C ALA A 356 -17.30 6.16 19.85
N PHE A 357 -18.38 5.47 20.23
CA PHE A 357 -19.62 5.39 19.46
C PHE A 357 -20.72 6.25 20.10
N GLY A 358 -21.17 7.28 19.38
CA GLY A 358 -22.32 8.09 19.76
C GLY A 358 -23.62 7.27 19.82
N ARG A 359 -24.66 7.81 20.48
CA ARG A 359 -25.96 7.13 20.68
C ARG A 359 -26.69 6.77 19.37
N ASP A 360 -26.32 7.42 18.27
CA ASP A 360 -26.89 7.29 16.93
C ASP A 360 -26.04 6.40 16.00
N GLY A 361 -25.02 5.72 16.54
CA GLY A 361 -24.16 4.78 15.81
C GLY A 361 -23.08 5.44 14.97
N TRP A 362 -22.86 6.75 15.14
CA TRP A 362 -21.74 7.46 14.54
C TRP A 362 -20.49 7.34 15.43
N SER A 363 -19.34 7.06 14.82
CA SER A 363 -18.06 7.10 15.51
C SER A 363 -17.43 8.46 15.30
N ALA A 364 -17.07 9.12 16.41
CA ALA A 364 -16.33 10.37 16.42
C ALA A 364 -14.85 10.09 16.17
N HIS A 365 -14.23 10.85 15.27
CA HIS A 365 -12.82 10.70 14.93
C HIS A 365 -12.14 12.09 14.93
N LEU A 366 -11.12 12.18 15.79
CA LEU A 366 -10.28 13.33 16.16
C LEU A 366 -10.11 14.45 15.14
#